data_AF-A0A940YI97-F1
#
_entry.id   AF-A0A940YI97-F1
#
_cell.length_a   1.000
_cell.length_b   1.000
_cell.length_c   1.000
_cell.angle_alpha   90.00
_cell.angle_beta   90.00
_cell.angle_gamma   90.00
#
_symmetry.space_group_name_H-M   'P 1'
#
loop_
_entity.id
_entity.type
_entity.pdbx_description
1 polymer ?
#
loop_
_entity_poly.entity_id
_entity_poly.type
_entity_poly.pdbx_seq_one_letter_code
_entity_poly.pdbx_strand_id
1 'polypeptide(L)'
;MHEIPLLLVVERLTVSNQLSVNGLPLRWFAAVEAGMGGQASVLGRPLARYAVLHPYALRPRGNLLRLDLGAVGDVPAQVDLRPAMMRFTPGQPRGTVYPLTELGRLSRSVGAGSAAQRLELAFDCPGLPAWDWVDAPLIDDTPARRESLQAAVQAVWEGLYRAGSGTPPTDWVASVRASTADFQRASALGGRPAWALDRLLEVATRLQLPGDESPEQFVRSLERPSGGRDSRDDAPTVADLPARLPNGQWPPRVQLRYLSVFGPLTMQTMAQGRLARLTDAHGQSLIQFQSNYPDGPRGRPETVRLAVDPLFRLNARQQWELAALYPTSLASIVMTDDWPHQMLDKLPY
;
A
#
# COMPACT_ATOMS: atom_id res chain seq x y z
N MET A 1 17.13 12.73 -12.06
CA MET A 1 16.58 11.61 -12.85
C MET A 1 16.45 10.41 -11.92
N HIS A 2 15.30 9.74 -11.92
CA HIS A 2 14.97 8.53 -11.17
C HIS A 2 14.71 7.38 -12.14
N GLU A 3 15.03 6.15 -11.73
CA GLU A 3 14.65 4.94 -12.44
C GLU A 3 13.61 4.20 -11.60
N ILE A 4 12.43 3.98 -12.19
CA ILE A 4 11.25 3.48 -11.50
C ILE A 4 10.92 2.09 -12.03
N PRO A 5 10.89 1.07 -11.17
CA PRO A 5 10.46 -0.25 -11.58
C PRO A 5 8.93 -0.32 -11.67
N LEU A 6 8.46 -0.88 -12.77
CA LEU A 6 7.06 -1.07 -13.10
C LEU A 6 6.80 -2.55 -13.36
N LEU A 7 5.58 -2.97 -13.09
CA LEU A 7 5.04 -4.21 -13.62
C LEU A 7 3.91 -3.86 -14.59
N LEU A 8 4.15 -4.13 -15.87
CA LEU A 8 3.16 -3.95 -16.91
C LEU A 8 2.34 -5.23 -17.06
N VAL A 9 1.03 -5.09 -17.14
CA VAL A 9 0.09 -6.16 -17.46
C VAL A 9 -0.54 -5.81 -18.78
N VAL A 10 -0.08 -6.48 -19.83
CA VAL A 10 -0.46 -6.16 -21.19
C VAL A 10 -1.90 -6.59 -21.45
N GLU A 11 -2.31 -7.74 -20.94
CA GLU A 11 -3.65 -8.27 -21.17
C GLU A 11 -4.44 -8.42 -19.87
N ARG A 12 -5.73 -8.08 -19.95
CA ARG A 12 -6.61 -8.17 -18.78
C ARG A 12 -6.83 -9.63 -18.43
N LEU A 13 -6.33 -10.04 -17.27
CA LEU A 13 -6.61 -11.34 -16.71
C LEU A 13 -8.08 -11.37 -16.27
N THR A 14 -8.92 -12.15 -16.95
CA THR A 14 -10.35 -12.32 -16.63
C THR A 14 -10.59 -13.30 -15.48
N VAL A 15 -9.55 -14.01 -15.05
CA VAL A 15 -9.59 -15.00 -13.96
C VAL A 15 -9.14 -14.39 -12.65
N SER A 16 -9.66 -14.92 -11.54
CA SER A 16 -9.15 -14.58 -10.21
C SER A 16 -7.64 -14.85 -10.16
N ASN A 17 -6.88 -13.87 -9.71
CA ASN A 17 -5.43 -13.96 -9.67
C ASN A 17 -4.87 -13.25 -8.45
N GLN A 18 -3.75 -13.79 -7.96
CA GLN A 18 -2.91 -13.12 -6.99
C GLN A 18 -1.52 -12.96 -7.57
N LEU A 19 -1.09 -11.70 -7.70
CA LEU A 19 0.23 -11.35 -8.20
C LEU A 19 1.09 -10.85 -7.04
N SER A 20 2.35 -11.27 -7.00
CA SER A 20 3.31 -10.82 -5.99
C SER A 20 4.72 -10.73 -6.55
N VAL A 21 5.54 -9.84 -5.98
CA VAL A 21 6.97 -9.73 -6.27
C VAL A 21 7.73 -9.96 -4.98
N ASN A 22 8.62 -10.95 -4.97
CA ASN A 22 9.31 -11.43 -3.77
C ASN A 22 8.33 -11.72 -2.61
N GLY A 23 7.11 -12.18 -2.93
CA GLY A 23 6.06 -12.42 -1.94
C GLY A 23 5.31 -11.19 -1.44
N LEU A 24 5.67 -9.96 -1.87
CA LEU A 24 4.87 -8.76 -1.63
C LEU A 24 3.69 -8.68 -2.62
N PRO A 25 2.42 -8.65 -2.14
CA PRO A 25 1.25 -8.60 -3.00
C PRO A 25 1.19 -7.35 -3.87
N LEU A 26 0.83 -7.49 -5.15
CA LEU A 26 0.75 -6.37 -6.07
C LEU A 26 -0.28 -5.31 -5.64
N ARG A 27 -1.33 -5.71 -4.92
CA ARG A 27 -2.38 -4.82 -4.40
C ARG A 27 -1.86 -3.75 -3.42
N TRP A 28 -0.64 -3.88 -2.91
CA TRP A 28 -0.03 -2.85 -2.07
C TRP A 28 0.65 -1.76 -2.88
N PHE A 29 0.87 -2.01 -4.16
CA PHE A 29 1.54 -1.07 -5.03
C PHE A 29 0.50 -0.18 -5.70
N ALA A 30 0.90 1.07 -5.91
CA ALA A 30 0.22 2.01 -6.76
C ALA A 30 -0.03 1.37 -8.14
N ALA A 31 -1.28 1.13 -8.50
CA ALA A 31 -1.66 0.55 -9.78
C ALA A 31 -2.69 1.42 -10.49
N VAL A 32 -2.67 1.38 -11.81
CA VAL A 32 -3.65 2.05 -12.69
C VAL A 32 -4.10 1.05 -13.74
N GLU A 33 -5.41 0.98 -13.95
CA GLU A 33 -6.01 0.23 -15.05
C GLU A 33 -6.11 1.13 -16.28
N ALA A 34 -5.86 0.56 -17.46
CA ALA A 34 -6.03 1.28 -18.70
C ALA A 34 -7.53 1.44 -19.02
N GLY A 35 -7.90 2.63 -19.51
CA GLY A 35 -9.22 2.89 -20.09
C GLY A 35 -9.40 2.23 -21.45
N MET A 36 -10.63 2.27 -21.99
CA MET A 36 -10.94 1.72 -23.31
C MET A 36 -10.30 2.58 -24.41
N GLY A 37 -9.15 2.17 -24.95
CA GLY A 37 -8.61 2.77 -26.18
C GLY A 37 -7.10 2.83 -26.33
N GLY A 38 -6.33 2.35 -25.34
CA GLY A 38 -4.89 2.58 -25.35
C GLY A 38 -4.01 1.54 -26.03
N GLN A 39 -3.14 1.99 -26.93
CA GLN A 39 -1.88 1.34 -27.30
C GLN A 39 -0.64 2.17 -26.92
N ALA A 40 0.08 1.73 -25.89
CA ALA A 40 1.43 2.24 -25.64
C ALA A 40 2.31 1.96 -26.86
N SER A 41 2.79 3.02 -27.53
CA SER A 41 3.52 2.97 -28.81
C SER A 41 4.73 2.03 -28.83
N VAL A 42 5.27 1.67 -27.65
CA VAL A 42 6.42 0.78 -27.47
C VAL A 42 6.03 -0.69 -27.29
N LEU A 43 4.82 -0.99 -26.80
CA LEU A 43 4.43 -2.38 -26.47
C LEU A 43 3.86 -3.14 -27.69
N GLY A 44 3.48 -2.43 -28.75
CA GLY A 44 2.86 -2.99 -29.97
C GLY A 44 1.53 -3.73 -29.70
N ARG A 45 1.01 -3.64 -28.47
CA ARG A 45 -0.21 -4.26 -27.97
C ARG A 45 -0.84 -3.31 -26.93
N PRO A 46 -2.17 -3.37 -26.74
CA PRO A 46 -2.84 -2.64 -25.67
C PRO A 46 -2.25 -3.00 -24.31
N LEU A 47 -2.15 -2.02 -23.41
CA LEU A 47 -1.79 -2.22 -22.01
C LEU A 47 -3.08 -2.33 -21.20
N ALA A 48 -3.22 -3.33 -20.32
CA ALA A 48 -4.43 -3.50 -19.52
C ALA A 48 -4.33 -2.82 -18.14
N ARG A 49 -3.18 -2.95 -17.47
CA ARG A 49 -2.87 -2.23 -16.23
C ARG A 49 -1.37 -2.14 -16.05
N TYR A 50 -0.92 -1.27 -15.15
CA TYR A 50 0.45 -1.32 -14.63
C TYR A 50 0.46 -1.02 -13.14
N ALA A 51 1.52 -1.47 -12.47
CA ALA A 51 1.75 -1.21 -11.05
C ALA A 51 3.19 -0.77 -10.81
N VAL A 52 3.38 0.24 -9.96
CA VAL A 52 4.71 0.74 -9.60
C VAL A 52 5.27 -0.08 -8.47
N LEU A 53 6.32 -0.84 -8.77
CA LEU A 53 7.01 -1.63 -7.77
C LEU A 53 7.82 -0.68 -6.88
N HIS A 54 7.56 -0.70 -5.58
CA HIS A 54 8.37 0.06 -4.63
C HIS A 54 9.79 -0.55 -4.59
N PRO A 55 10.87 0.24 -4.74
CA PRO A 55 12.23 -0.30 -4.79
C PRO A 55 12.61 -1.18 -3.59
N TYR A 56 12.04 -0.92 -2.42
CA TYR A 56 12.24 -1.72 -1.20
C TYR A 56 11.81 -3.19 -1.35
N ALA A 57 10.82 -3.46 -2.21
CA ALA A 57 10.33 -4.81 -2.48
C ALA A 57 11.24 -5.61 -3.41
N LEU A 58 12.26 -4.97 -3.98
CA LEU A 58 13.12 -5.50 -5.02
C LEU A 58 14.55 -5.69 -4.52
N ARG A 59 15.27 -6.58 -5.19
CA ARG A 59 16.68 -6.86 -5.03
C ARG A 59 17.43 -6.43 -6.28
N PRO A 60 18.76 -6.21 -6.19
CA PRO A 60 19.59 -6.00 -7.37
C PRO A 60 19.49 -7.18 -8.34
N ARG A 61 19.40 -8.41 -7.82
CA ARG A 61 19.32 -9.66 -8.57
C ARG A 61 18.37 -10.66 -7.95
N GLY A 62 17.89 -11.59 -8.77
CA GLY A 62 17.13 -12.76 -8.35
C GLY A 62 15.72 -12.45 -7.84
N ASN A 63 15.08 -11.39 -8.33
CA ASN A 63 13.69 -11.13 -7.99
C ASN A 63 12.78 -12.21 -8.56
N LEU A 64 11.69 -12.50 -7.86
CA LEU A 64 10.69 -13.47 -8.29
C LEU A 64 9.33 -12.79 -8.43
N LEU A 65 8.82 -12.71 -9.65
CA LEU A 65 7.42 -12.42 -9.93
C LEU A 65 6.64 -13.74 -9.87
N ARG A 66 5.62 -13.81 -9.02
CA ARG A 66 4.73 -14.96 -8.90
C ARG A 66 3.29 -14.56 -9.20
N LEU A 67 2.66 -15.31 -10.09
CA LEU A 67 1.24 -15.24 -10.42
C LEU A 67 0.58 -16.57 -10.01
N ASP A 68 -0.27 -16.52 -9.00
CA ASP A 68 -1.18 -17.61 -8.66
C ASP A 68 -2.51 -17.38 -9.40
N LEU A 69 -2.77 -18.20 -10.41
CA LEU A 69 -4.00 -18.19 -11.20
C LEU A 69 -5.03 -19.14 -10.58
N GLY A 70 -6.26 -18.64 -10.39
CA GLY A 70 -7.41 -19.51 -10.11
C GLY A 70 -7.75 -20.43 -11.29
N ALA A 71 -8.71 -21.32 -11.08
CA ALA A 71 -9.21 -22.17 -12.16
C ALA A 71 -9.74 -21.32 -13.33
N VAL A 72 -9.38 -21.71 -14.55
CA VAL A 72 -9.79 -21.03 -15.77
C VAL A 72 -11.13 -21.63 -16.21
N GLY A 73 -12.12 -20.77 -16.47
CA GLY A 73 -13.42 -21.19 -16.99
C GLY A 73 -13.37 -21.59 -18.46
N ASP A 74 -14.46 -21.35 -19.17
CA ASP A 74 -14.64 -21.82 -20.55
C ASP A 74 -13.84 -21.01 -21.59
N VAL A 75 -13.29 -19.86 -21.19
CA VAL A 75 -12.49 -18.99 -22.05
C VAL A 75 -11.02 -19.11 -21.65
N PRO A 76 -10.11 -19.43 -22.60
CA PRO A 76 -8.68 -19.50 -22.30
C PRO A 76 -8.18 -18.15 -21.78
N ALA A 77 -7.31 -18.19 -20.77
CA ALA A 77 -6.67 -17.01 -20.22
C ALA A 77 -5.33 -16.79 -20.93
N GLN A 78 -5.07 -15.55 -21.33
CA GLN A 78 -3.76 -15.14 -21.85
C GLN A 78 -3.09 -14.24 -20.84
N VAL A 79 -1.87 -14.62 -20.46
CA VAL A 79 -1.03 -13.91 -19.49
C VAL A 79 0.10 -13.25 -20.26
N ASP A 80 0.29 -11.95 -20.08
CA ASP A 80 1.47 -11.22 -20.54
C ASP A 80 1.82 -10.14 -19.50
N LEU A 81 2.82 -10.47 -18.67
CA LEU A 81 3.32 -9.63 -17.59
C LEU A 81 4.78 -9.27 -17.86
N ARG A 82 5.12 -7.98 -17.73
CA ARG A 82 6.45 -7.45 -18.07
C ARG A 82 6.96 -6.51 -16.98
N PRO A 83 7.83 -6.98 -16.06
CA PRO A 83 8.64 -6.10 -15.24
C PRO A 83 9.51 -5.22 -16.15
N ALA A 84 9.54 -3.90 -15.90
CA ALA A 84 10.30 -2.95 -16.69
C ALA A 84 10.84 -1.79 -15.84
N MET A 85 11.91 -1.14 -16.29
CA MET A 85 12.39 0.12 -15.72
C MET A 85 11.97 1.29 -16.58
N MET A 86 11.54 2.37 -15.92
CA MET A 86 11.16 3.62 -16.55
C MET A 86 12.05 4.75 -16.03
N ARG A 87 12.58 5.59 -16.92
CA ARG A 87 13.33 6.79 -16.53
C ARG A 87 12.40 7.98 -16.37
N PHE A 88 12.60 8.73 -15.29
CA PHE A 88 11.78 9.88 -14.92
C PHE A 88 12.64 11.05 -14.43
N THR A 89 12.22 12.29 -14.70
CA THR A 89 12.80 13.49 -14.10
C THR A 89 11.71 14.35 -13.45
N PRO A 90 11.81 14.65 -12.13
CA PRO A 90 10.85 15.51 -11.42
C PRO A 90 10.62 16.84 -12.12
N GLY A 91 9.35 17.26 -12.22
CA GLY A 91 8.97 18.54 -12.81
C GLY A 91 8.97 18.59 -14.34
N GLN A 92 9.36 17.51 -15.05
CA GLN A 92 9.21 17.49 -16.50
C GLN A 92 7.74 17.39 -16.94
N PRO A 93 7.40 17.93 -18.12
CA PRO A 93 6.08 17.80 -18.70
C PRO A 93 5.67 16.34 -18.71
N ARG A 94 4.44 16.14 -18.27
CA ARG A 94 3.86 14.86 -17.93
C ARG A 94 3.72 13.86 -19.12
N GLY A 95 4.20 14.21 -20.32
CA GLY A 95 4.27 13.36 -21.51
C GLY A 95 5.69 13.04 -21.98
N THR A 96 6.72 13.44 -21.23
CA THR A 96 8.14 13.24 -21.58
C THR A 96 8.73 12.11 -20.75
N VAL A 97 8.22 10.89 -20.95
CA VAL A 97 8.71 9.67 -20.30
C VAL A 97 9.31 8.77 -21.37
N TYR A 98 10.59 8.42 -21.20
CA TYR A 98 11.48 7.83 -22.21
C TYR A 98 11.83 6.35 -21.86
N PRO A 99 12.41 5.58 -22.79
CA PRO A 99 12.03 4.19 -23.07
C PRO A 99 12.17 3.22 -21.90
N LEU A 100 11.17 2.34 -21.84
CA LEU A 100 11.07 1.19 -20.95
C LEU A 100 12.24 0.23 -21.21
N THR A 101 13.02 -0.11 -20.18
CA THR A 101 13.92 -1.27 -20.25
C THR A 101 13.17 -2.47 -19.71
N GLU A 102 12.74 -3.38 -20.58
CA GLU A 102 12.12 -4.65 -20.15
C GLU A 102 13.15 -5.47 -19.36
N LEU A 103 12.80 -5.84 -18.13
CA LEU A 103 13.65 -6.65 -17.24
C LEU A 103 13.36 -8.15 -17.38
N GLY A 104 12.20 -8.48 -17.92
CA GLY A 104 11.77 -9.85 -18.20
C GLY A 104 10.33 -9.89 -18.68
N ARG A 105 9.89 -11.08 -19.08
CA ARG A 105 8.53 -11.31 -19.56
C ARG A 105 8.00 -12.68 -19.18
N LEU A 106 6.80 -12.69 -18.63
CA LEU A 106 6.01 -13.89 -18.41
C LEU A 106 4.84 -13.85 -19.39
N SER A 107 4.97 -14.59 -20.48
CA SER A 107 3.89 -14.73 -21.46
C SER A 107 3.47 -16.19 -21.61
N ARG A 108 2.18 -16.47 -21.39
CA ARG A 108 1.65 -17.83 -21.43
C ARG A 108 0.16 -17.85 -21.78
N SER A 109 -0.23 -18.79 -22.63
CA SER A 109 -1.64 -19.14 -22.83
C SER A 109 -2.01 -20.28 -21.89
N VAL A 110 -3.11 -20.13 -21.16
CA VAL A 110 -3.67 -21.12 -20.25
C VAL A 110 -5.01 -21.57 -20.84
N GLY A 111 -5.11 -22.87 -21.15
CA GLY A 111 -6.30 -23.43 -21.82
C GLY A 111 -7.57 -23.32 -20.97
N ALA A 112 -8.72 -23.32 -21.64
CA ALA A 112 -10.02 -23.40 -20.97
C ALA A 112 -10.13 -24.67 -20.11
N GLY A 113 -10.81 -24.58 -18.97
CA GLY A 113 -10.97 -25.68 -18.01
C GLY A 113 -9.69 -26.06 -17.26
N SER A 114 -8.61 -25.28 -17.38
CA SER A 114 -7.38 -25.53 -16.62
C SER A 114 -7.63 -25.36 -15.11
N ALA A 115 -7.12 -26.31 -14.33
CA ALA A 115 -7.04 -26.18 -12.88
C ALA A 115 -6.20 -24.95 -12.47
N ALA A 116 -6.25 -24.57 -11.19
CA ALA A 116 -5.41 -23.51 -10.66
C ALA A 116 -3.92 -23.78 -10.94
N GLN A 117 -3.17 -22.74 -11.33
CA GLN A 117 -1.76 -22.85 -11.71
C GLN A 117 -0.94 -21.73 -11.08
N ARG A 118 0.32 -22.06 -10.76
CA ARG A 118 1.33 -21.08 -10.36
C ARG A 118 2.31 -20.84 -11.49
N LEU A 119 2.47 -19.58 -11.87
CA LEU A 119 3.45 -19.12 -12.84
C LEU A 119 4.48 -18.24 -12.16
N GLU A 120 5.75 -18.39 -12.55
CA GLU A 120 6.86 -17.67 -11.96
C GLU A 120 7.80 -17.11 -13.03
N LEU A 121 8.37 -15.94 -12.78
CA LEU A 121 9.39 -15.30 -13.59
C LEU A 121 10.47 -14.74 -12.68
N ALA A 122 11.71 -15.18 -12.90
CA ALA A 122 12.88 -14.53 -12.30
C ALA A 122 13.29 -13.31 -13.13
N PHE A 123 13.69 -12.23 -12.47
CA PHE A 123 14.21 -11.04 -13.14
C PHE A 123 15.20 -10.27 -12.26
N ASP A 124 16.10 -9.52 -12.89
CA ASP A 124 17.07 -8.68 -12.21
C ASP A 124 16.68 -7.20 -12.31
N CYS A 125 17.08 -6.41 -11.32
CA CYS A 125 16.84 -4.97 -11.28
C CYS A 125 18.16 -4.27 -10.91
N PRO A 126 19.13 -4.22 -11.85
CA PRO A 126 20.46 -3.70 -11.57
C PRO A 126 20.38 -2.21 -11.17
N GLY A 127 21.26 -1.79 -10.26
CA GLY A 127 21.32 -0.39 -9.79
C GLY A 127 20.54 -0.12 -8.50
N LEU A 128 19.73 -1.07 -8.02
CA LEU A 128 19.19 -1.01 -6.66
C LEU A 128 20.27 -1.35 -5.61
N PRO A 129 20.23 -0.76 -4.41
CA PRO A 129 21.06 -1.19 -3.30
C PRO A 129 20.54 -2.52 -2.72
N ALA A 130 21.39 -3.21 -1.98
CA ALA A 130 20.94 -4.29 -1.10
C ALA A 130 20.29 -3.69 0.15
N TRP A 131 19.07 -4.12 0.44
CA TRP A 131 18.36 -3.76 1.67
C TRP A 131 18.73 -4.71 2.79
N ASP A 132 18.70 -4.24 4.02
CA ASP A 132 19.05 -5.03 5.21
C ASP A 132 18.20 -6.31 5.36
N TRP A 133 16.96 -6.32 4.84
CA TRP A 133 16.13 -7.52 4.88
C TRP A 133 16.62 -8.64 3.96
N VAL A 134 17.43 -8.33 2.95
CA VAL A 134 17.93 -9.34 1.98
C VAL A 134 18.79 -10.39 2.68
N ASP A 135 19.56 -9.97 3.69
CA ASP A 135 20.45 -10.84 4.46
C ASP A 135 19.87 -11.20 5.84
N ALA A 136 18.67 -10.73 6.18
CA ALA A 136 18.01 -11.04 7.45
C ALA A 136 17.74 -12.55 7.59
N PRO A 137 17.89 -13.16 8.80
CA PRO A 137 17.62 -14.57 9.01
C PRO A 137 16.23 -15.00 8.54
N LEU A 138 16.09 -16.26 8.13
CA LEU A 138 14.79 -16.85 7.84
C LEU A 138 13.93 -16.91 9.11
N ILE A 139 12.63 -16.70 8.93
CA ILE A 139 11.65 -16.66 10.00
C ILE A 139 10.91 -17.99 10.03
N ASP A 140 11.10 -18.74 11.11
CA ASP A 140 10.33 -19.94 11.38
C ASP A 140 8.97 -19.60 11.97
N ASP A 141 7.93 -20.25 11.48
CA ASP A 141 6.56 -20.04 11.95
C ASP A 141 6.23 -20.91 13.16
N THR A 142 6.62 -20.44 14.35
CA THR A 142 6.36 -21.11 15.64
C THR A 142 5.43 -20.26 16.54
N PRO A 143 4.70 -20.88 17.50
CA PRO A 143 3.86 -20.13 18.43
C PRO A 143 4.60 -19.02 19.18
N ALA A 144 5.78 -19.31 19.73
CA ALA A 144 6.62 -18.32 20.40
C ALA A 144 7.07 -17.18 19.47
N ARG A 145 7.30 -17.49 18.18
CA ARG A 145 7.68 -16.49 17.18
C ARG A 145 6.49 -15.57 16.83
N ARG A 146 5.29 -16.13 16.72
CA ARG A 146 4.05 -15.35 16.52
C ARG A 146 3.76 -14.45 17.71
N GLU A 147 3.86 -14.95 18.94
CA GLU A 147 3.65 -14.18 20.17
C GLU A 147 4.65 -13.02 20.31
N SER A 148 5.94 -13.28 20.06
CA SER A 148 6.96 -12.22 20.10
C SER A 148 6.77 -11.19 18.98
N LEU A 149 6.29 -11.59 17.80
CA LEU A 149 5.94 -10.65 16.73
C LEU A 149 4.73 -9.79 17.12
N GLN A 150 3.75 -10.39 17.80
CA GLN A 150 2.58 -9.66 18.30
C GLN A 150 2.98 -8.59 19.31
N ALA A 151 3.91 -8.90 20.22
CA ALA A 151 4.47 -7.90 21.13
C ALA A 151 5.17 -6.75 20.37
N ALA A 152 5.91 -7.06 19.29
CA ALA A 152 6.56 -6.05 18.47
C ALA A 152 5.55 -5.16 17.72
N VAL A 153 4.46 -5.73 17.18
CA VAL A 153 3.36 -4.97 16.57
C VAL A 153 2.65 -4.10 17.60
N GLN A 154 2.38 -4.63 18.79
CA GLN A 154 1.77 -3.91 19.91
C GLN A 154 2.60 -2.67 20.27
N ALA A 155 3.93 -2.79 20.33
CA ALA A 155 4.82 -1.66 20.63
C ALA A 155 4.72 -0.53 19.58
N VAL A 156 4.60 -0.87 18.29
CA VAL A 156 4.39 0.11 17.22
C VAL A 156 3.03 0.78 17.35
N TRP A 157 1.98 0.00 17.59
CA TRP A 157 0.62 0.51 17.78
C TRP A 157 0.53 1.46 18.98
N GLU A 158 1.12 1.10 20.13
CA GLU A 158 1.13 1.94 21.32
C GLU A 158 1.85 3.27 21.10
N GLY A 159 2.94 3.26 20.33
CA GLY A 159 3.63 4.49 19.95
C GLY A 159 2.73 5.43 19.13
N LEU A 160 2.00 4.88 18.16
CA LEU A 160 1.01 5.65 17.38
C LEU A 160 -0.18 6.12 18.24
N TYR A 161 -0.68 5.28 19.15
CA TYR A 161 -1.76 5.64 20.05
C TYR A 161 -1.36 6.79 20.99
N ARG A 162 -0.17 6.71 21.60
CA ARG A 162 0.39 7.79 22.44
C ARG A 162 0.61 9.08 21.66
N ALA A 163 0.97 8.98 20.38
CA ALA A 163 1.10 10.14 19.50
C ALA A 163 -0.25 10.88 19.36
N GLY A 164 -1.38 10.18 19.38
CA GLY A 164 -2.72 10.80 19.35
C GLY A 164 -3.16 11.44 20.67
N SER A 165 -2.54 11.10 21.79
CA SER A 165 -2.78 11.76 23.09
C SER A 165 -1.89 12.99 23.35
N GLY A 166 -1.04 13.38 22.39
CA GLY A 166 -0.12 14.52 22.57
C GLY A 166 1.10 14.44 21.67
N THR A 167 2.29 14.54 22.24
CA THR A 167 3.55 14.45 21.49
C THR A 167 4.09 13.02 21.54
N PRO A 168 4.44 12.40 20.39
CA PRO A 168 5.04 11.07 20.39
C PRO A 168 6.39 11.08 21.11
N PRO A 169 6.76 10.01 21.84
CA PRO A 169 8.05 9.93 22.51
C PRO A 169 9.21 10.04 21.51
N THR A 170 10.14 10.98 21.75
CA THR A 170 11.23 11.29 20.82
C THR A 170 12.12 10.07 20.51
N ASP A 171 12.46 9.29 21.54
CA ASP A 171 13.30 8.09 21.38
C ASP A 171 12.63 7.01 20.55
N TRP A 172 11.31 6.85 20.71
CA TRP A 172 10.54 5.90 19.89
C TRP A 172 10.51 6.34 18.43
N VAL A 173 10.24 7.63 18.15
CA VAL A 173 10.27 8.17 16.78
C VAL A 173 11.65 7.99 16.15
N ALA A 174 12.72 8.32 16.88
CA ALA A 174 14.09 8.14 16.41
C ALA A 174 14.40 6.67 16.09
N SER A 175 13.98 5.75 16.96
CA SER A 175 14.14 4.30 16.77
C SER A 175 13.38 3.79 15.53
N VAL A 176 12.13 4.20 15.34
CA VAL A 176 11.33 3.82 14.17
C VAL A 176 11.94 4.39 12.88
N ARG A 177 12.42 5.63 12.88
CA ARG A 177 13.13 6.22 11.73
C ARG A 177 14.39 5.44 11.39
N ALA A 178 15.23 5.15 12.40
CA ALA A 178 16.46 4.41 12.20
C ALA A 178 16.18 3.00 11.63
N SER A 179 15.18 2.30 12.18
CA SER A 179 14.83 0.95 11.76
C SER A 179 14.24 0.91 10.35
N THR A 180 13.55 1.98 9.93
CA THR A 180 12.92 2.10 8.59
C THR A 180 13.76 2.88 7.58
N ALA A 181 15.03 3.18 7.87
CA ALA A 181 15.89 4.01 7.02
C ALA A 181 16.04 3.45 5.60
N ASP A 182 16.10 2.13 5.43
CA ASP A 182 16.14 1.48 4.13
C ASP A 182 14.88 1.68 3.33
N PHE A 183 13.73 1.54 3.97
CA PHE A 183 12.44 1.81 3.34
C PHE A 183 12.37 3.27 2.88
N GLN A 184 12.82 4.21 3.71
CA GLN A 184 12.86 5.63 3.39
C GLN A 184 13.79 5.93 2.21
N ARG A 185 15.00 5.37 2.23
CA ARG A 185 15.97 5.48 1.13
C ARG A 185 15.42 4.89 -0.16
N ALA A 186 14.73 3.75 -0.08
CA ALA A 186 14.08 3.13 -1.22
C ALA A 186 12.96 3.99 -1.82
N SER A 187 12.15 4.65 -0.99
CA SER A 187 11.17 5.62 -1.46
C SER A 187 11.84 6.77 -2.23
N ALA A 188 12.95 7.29 -1.69
CA ALA A 188 13.69 8.38 -2.33
C ALA A 188 14.25 8.02 -3.71
N LEU A 189 14.72 6.77 -3.90
CA LEU A 189 15.14 6.26 -5.21
C LEU A 189 14.00 6.29 -6.24
N GLY A 190 12.78 5.95 -5.81
CA GLY A 190 11.55 6.03 -6.63
C GLY A 190 11.02 7.45 -6.86
N GLY A 191 11.78 8.48 -6.47
CA GLY A 191 11.39 9.88 -6.59
C GLY A 191 10.39 10.33 -5.52
N ARG A 192 10.17 9.53 -4.46
CA ARG A 192 9.30 9.89 -3.34
C ARG A 192 10.13 10.26 -2.11
N PRO A 193 10.16 11.53 -1.67
CA PRO A 193 10.67 11.81 -0.33
C PRO A 193 9.86 11.01 0.70
N ALA A 194 10.56 10.32 1.60
CA ALA A 194 9.95 9.36 2.49
C ALA A 194 9.23 10.05 3.65
N TRP A 195 8.03 10.55 3.40
CA TRP A 195 7.17 11.11 4.45
C TRP A 195 6.22 10.09 5.04
N ALA A 196 6.32 8.80 4.72
CA ALA A 196 5.31 7.83 5.14
C ALA A 196 5.15 7.77 6.66
N LEU A 197 6.26 7.69 7.41
CA LEU A 197 6.23 7.79 8.87
C LEU A 197 5.77 9.17 9.34
N ASP A 198 6.26 10.25 8.74
CA ASP A 198 5.89 11.62 9.13
C ASP A 198 4.40 11.89 8.98
N ARG A 199 3.82 11.44 7.89
CA ARG A 199 2.39 11.49 7.60
C ARG A 199 1.63 10.61 8.57
N LEU A 200 2.11 9.41 8.88
CA LEU A 200 1.46 8.55 9.86
C LEU A 200 1.47 9.19 11.25
N LEU A 201 2.58 9.82 11.64
CA LEU A 201 2.68 10.57 12.89
C LEU A 201 1.80 11.82 12.88
N GLU A 202 1.76 12.56 11.77
CA GLU A 202 0.88 13.72 11.60
C GLU A 202 -0.58 13.31 11.74
N VAL A 203 -0.99 12.24 11.07
CA VAL A 203 -2.34 11.66 11.19
C VAL A 203 -2.61 11.18 12.60
N ALA A 204 -1.66 10.48 13.23
CA ALA A 204 -1.82 9.99 14.58
C ALA A 204 -2.00 11.14 15.57
N THR A 205 -1.15 12.18 15.50
CA THR A 205 -1.17 13.33 16.42
C THR A 205 -2.34 14.27 16.20
N ARG A 206 -2.72 14.53 14.95
CA ARG A 206 -3.86 15.42 14.65
C ARG A 206 -5.20 14.70 14.65
N LEU A 207 -5.19 13.37 14.58
CA LEU A 207 -6.35 12.52 14.37
C LEU A 207 -7.20 13.01 13.18
N GLN A 208 -6.49 13.40 12.13
CA GLN A 208 -7.00 14.03 10.92
C GLN A 208 -6.12 13.62 9.74
N LEU A 209 -6.72 13.41 8.57
CA LEU A 209 -5.97 13.09 7.37
C LEU A 209 -5.47 14.35 6.66
N PRO A 210 -4.37 14.28 5.89
CA PRO A 210 -3.92 15.42 5.11
C PRO A 210 -5.03 15.95 4.21
N GLY A 211 -5.33 17.25 4.33
CA GLY A 211 -6.38 17.92 3.55
C GLY A 211 -7.81 17.80 4.10
N ASP A 212 -8.05 17.02 5.15
CA ASP A 212 -9.35 17.04 5.84
C ASP A 212 -9.55 18.40 6.55
N GLU A 213 -10.81 18.79 6.72
CA GLU A 213 -11.21 19.91 7.58
C GLU A 213 -11.27 19.46 9.05
N SER A 214 -11.20 20.41 9.98
CA SER A 214 -11.44 20.10 11.40
C SER A 214 -12.88 19.56 11.61
N PRO A 215 -13.12 18.75 12.65
CA PRO A 215 -14.48 18.29 12.98
C PRO A 215 -15.51 19.44 13.02
N GLU A 216 -15.15 20.58 13.60
CA GLU A 216 -16.00 21.76 13.69
C GLU A 216 -16.31 22.38 12.33
N GLN A 217 -15.31 22.48 11.45
CA GLN A 217 -15.50 23.02 10.10
C GLN A 217 -16.36 22.09 9.25
N PHE A 218 -16.12 20.77 9.34
CA PHE A 218 -16.90 19.77 8.65
C PHE A 218 -18.39 19.85 9.06
N VAL A 219 -18.67 19.90 10.36
CA VAL A 219 -20.05 20.03 10.86
C VAL A 219 -20.69 21.34 10.40
N ARG A 220 -19.98 22.48 10.49
CA ARG A 220 -20.47 23.77 9.97
C ARG A 220 -20.75 23.72 8.48
N SER A 221 -20.00 22.94 7.71
CA SER A 221 -20.22 22.78 6.27
C SER A 221 -21.52 22.03 5.97
N LEU A 222 -21.91 21.07 6.83
CA LEU A 222 -23.17 20.33 6.73
C LEU A 222 -24.38 21.17 7.17
N GLU A 223 -24.21 22.03 8.17
CA GLU A 223 -25.26 22.92 8.67
C GLU A 223 -25.59 24.08 7.71
N ARG A 224 -24.66 24.44 6.82
CA ARG A 224 -24.90 25.50 5.83
C ARG A 224 -25.86 24.98 4.75
N PRO A 225 -27.03 25.60 4.55
CA PRO A 225 -27.92 25.24 3.45
C PRO A 225 -27.17 25.46 2.14
N SER A 226 -26.85 24.37 1.45
CA SER A 226 -26.27 24.41 0.13
C SER A 226 -27.32 24.93 -0.83
N GLY A 227 -27.32 26.24 -1.09
CA GLY A 227 -28.16 26.84 -2.13
C GLY A 227 -27.78 26.24 -3.49
N GLY A 228 -28.54 25.22 -3.92
CA GLY A 228 -28.47 24.70 -5.28
C GLY A 228 -27.51 23.53 -5.54
N ARG A 229 -27.38 22.55 -4.63
CA ARG A 229 -26.83 21.24 -5.02
C ARG A 229 -27.95 20.22 -5.11
N ASP A 230 -28.09 19.63 -6.29
CA ASP A 230 -28.90 18.46 -6.58
C ASP A 230 -28.82 17.48 -5.42
N SER A 231 -29.99 17.23 -4.83
CA SER A 231 -30.21 16.21 -3.80
C SER A 231 -29.84 14.85 -4.39
N ARG A 232 -28.59 14.45 -4.24
CA ARG A 232 -28.24 13.04 -4.20
C ARG A 232 -28.75 12.54 -2.86
N ASP A 233 -29.68 11.58 -2.86
CA ASP A 233 -30.27 10.97 -1.66
C ASP A 233 -29.22 10.39 -0.67
N ASP A 234 -27.96 10.29 -1.08
CA ASP A 234 -26.83 9.74 -0.32
C ASP A 234 -25.92 10.80 0.36
N ALA A 235 -26.32 12.08 0.40
CA ALA A 235 -25.52 13.12 1.06
C ALA A 235 -25.60 13.00 2.60
N PRO A 236 -24.47 13.08 3.33
CA PRO A 236 -24.46 12.98 4.79
C PRO A 236 -25.27 14.11 5.44
N THR A 237 -26.02 13.80 6.49
CA THR A 237 -26.82 14.78 7.24
C THR A 237 -26.30 15.00 8.66
N VAL A 238 -26.76 16.08 9.30
CA VAL A 238 -26.43 16.38 10.71
C VAL A 238 -26.90 15.26 11.65
N ALA A 239 -27.94 14.52 11.28
CA ALA A 239 -28.47 13.41 12.08
C ALA A 239 -27.51 12.20 12.12
N ASP A 240 -26.60 12.10 11.15
CA ASP A 240 -25.63 11.01 11.02
C ASP A 240 -24.31 11.28 11.76
N LEU A 241 -24.22 12.41 12.47
CA LEU A 241 -23.02 12.81 13.18
C LEU A 241 -22.83 12.02 14.49
N PRO A 242 -21.58 11.70 14.86
CA PRO A 242 -21.29 11.05 16.13
C PRO A 242 -21.62 11.97 17.31
N ALA A 243 -21.96 11.38 18.46
CA ALA A 243 -22.18 12.16 19.68
C ALA A 243 -20.91 12.95 20.08
N ARG A 244 -21.12 14.14 20.66
CA ARG A 244 -20.01 14.90 21.27
C ARG A 244 -19.38 14.11 22.41
N LEU A 245 -18.09 14.31 22.60
CA LEU A 245 -17.35 13.80 23.73
C LEU A 245 -17.86 14.42 25.05
N PRO A 246 -17.58 13.81 26.22
CA PRO A 246 -18.01 14.34 27.52
C PRO A 246 -17.52 15.77 27.82
N ASN A 247 -16.43 16.18 27.18
CA ASN A 247 -15.87 17.53 27.29
C ASN A 247 -16.56 18.56 26.36
N GLY A 248 -17.63 18.16 25.66
CA GLY A 248 -18.38 19.00 24.73
C GLY A 248 -17.74 19.18 23.35
N GLN A 249 -16.57 18.59 23.08
CA GLN A 249 -15.92 18.66 21.76
C GLN A 249 -16.49 17.62 20.80
N TRP A 250 -16.36 17.88 19.50
CA TRP A 250 -16.61 16.86 18.50
C TRP A 250 -15.49 15.81 18.54
N PRO A 251 -15.80 14.52 18.33
CA PRO A 251 -14.75 13.51 18.21
C PRO A 251 -13.87 13.81 16.99
N PRO A 252 -12.62 13.32 16.98
CA PRO A 252 -11.74 13.49 15.84
C PRO A 252 -12.32 12.85 14.59
N ARG A 253 -11.92 13.35 13.41
CA ARG A 253 -12.39 12.85 12.11
C ARG A 253 -12.03 11.38 11.91
N VAL A 254 -10.80 11.00 12.29
CA VAL A 254 -10.34 9.62 12.26
C VAL A 254 -9.88 9.15 13.63
N GLN A 255 -9.93 7.84 13.84
CA GLN A 255 -9.41 7.20 15.04
C GLN A 255 -8.60 5.95 14.70
N LEU A 256 -7.52 5.70 15.45
CA LEU A 256 -6.75 4.47 15.36
C LEU A 256 -7.57 3.32 15.95
N ARG A 257 -7.79 2.26 15.16
CA ARG A 257 -8.52 1.06 15.59
C ARG A 257 -7.70 0.28 16.62
N TYR A 258 -8.36 -0.20 17.68
CA TYR A 258 -7.71 -1.00 18.71
C TYR A 258 -7.31 -2.38 18.20
N LEU A 259 -6.13 -2.85 18.61
CA LEU A 259 -5.63 -4.18 18.22
C LEU A 259 -6.52 -5.33 18.73
N SER A 260 -7.23 -5.14 19.85
CA SER A 260 -8.15 -6.12 20.42
C SER A 260 -9.39 -6.41 19.57
N VAL A 261 -9.68 -5.56 18.58
CA VAL A 261 -10.83 -5.73 17.67
C VAL A 261 -10.52 -6.76 16.58
N PHE A 262 -9.25 -7.01 16.29
CA PHE A 262 -8.87 -8.03 15.33
C PHE A 262 -9.03 -9.41 15.96
N GLY A 263 -9.58 -10.35 15.19
CA GLY A 263 -9.70 -11.75 15.60
C GLY A 263 -8.34 -12.44 15.71
N PRO A 264 -8.30 -13.79 15.66
CA PRO A 264 -7.06 -14.53 15.72
C PRO A 264 -6.02 -14.01 14.71
N LEU A 265 -4.87 -13.59 15.23
CA LEU A 265 -3.78 -13.04 14.41
C LEU A 265 -2.97 -14.19 13.81
N THR A 266 -2.57 -13.99 12.57
CA THR A 266 -1.76 -14.92 11.78
C THR A 266 -0.48 -14.24 11.34
N MET A 267 0.64 -14.96 11.39
CA MET A 267 1.90 -14.48 10.84
C MET A 267 1.97 -14.84 9.36
N GLN A 268 2.19 -13.83 8.53
CA GLN A 268 2.46 -14.01 7.12
C GLN A 268 3.94 -13.68 6.87
N THR A 269 4.69 -14.65 6.35
CA THR A 269 6.06 -14.43 5.89
C THR A 269 6.09 -14.01 4.43
N MET A 270 7.09 -13.19 4.09
CA MET A 270 7.26 -12.52 2.82
C MET A 270 8.75 -12.44 2.49
N ALA A 271 9.11 -11.97 1.30
CA ALA A 271 10.51 -11.79 0.92
C ALA A 271 11.34 -13.07 1.12
N GLN A 272 10.77 -14.20 0.66
CA GLN A 272 11.36 -15.54 0.82
C GLN A 272 11.60 -15.94 2.29
N GLY A 273 10.73 -15.50 3.20
CA GLY A 273 10.79 -15.85 4.62
C GLY A 273 11.63 -14.89 5.47
N ARG A 274 12.06 -13.75 4.93
CA ARG A 274 12.94 -12.79 5.63
C ARG A 274 12.20 -11.59 6.20
N LEU A 275 10.99 -11.35 5.73
CA LEU A 275 10.07 -10.37 6.29
C LEU A 275 8.84 -11.09 6.84
N ALA A 276 8.26 -10.54 7.90
CA ALA A 276 6.98 -10.98 8.44
C ALA A 276 6.06 -9.80 8.74
N ARG A 277 4.77 -10.06 8.66
CA ARG A 277 3.72 -9.19 9.21
C ARG A 277 2.72 -10.03 9.97
N LEU A 278 1.93 -9.37 10.81
CA LEU A 278 0.71 -9.97 11.36
C LEU A 278 -0.52 -9.47 10.60
N THR A 279 -1.47 -10.36 10.44
CA THR A 279 -2.78 -10.08 9.83
C THR A 279 -3.89 -10.78 10.59
N ASP A 280 -5.10 -10.26 10.47
CA ASP A 280 -6.28 -11.02 10.89
C ASP A 280 -6.59 -12.18 9.93
N ALA A 281 -7.66 -12.93 10.21
CA ALA A 281 -8.13 -14.04 9.38
C ALA A 281 -8.50 -13.64 7.94
N HIS A 282 -8.71 -12.34 7.68
CA HIS A 282 -9.04 -11.79 6.37
C HIS A 282 -7.83 -11.17 5.67
N GLY A 283 -6.64 -11.23 6.26
CA GLY A 283 -5.41 -10.67 5.69
C GLY A 283 -5.30 -9.15 5.81
N GLN A 284 -6.12 -8.52 6.66
CA GLN A 284 -6.16 -7.07 6.87
C GLN A 284 -4.93 -6.58 7.65
N SER A 285 -4.51 -5.35 7.35
CA SER A 285 -3.45 -4.65 8.08
C SER A 285 -3.93 -4.29 9.49
N LEU A 286 -3.05 -4.40 10.49
CA LEU A 286 -3.41 -4.19 11.89
C LEU A 286 -3.33 -2.72 12.34
N ILE A 287 -2.64 -1.86 11.60
CA ILE A 287 -2.65 -0.41 11.84
C ILE A 287 -3.67 0.22 10.90
N GLN A 288 -4.86 0.54 11.43
CA GLN A 288 -5.96 1.13 10.66
C GLN A 288 -6.48 2.39 11.34
N PHE A 289 -6.61 3.48 10.58
CA PHE A 289 -7.37 4.66 10.97
C PHE A 289 -8.73 4.62 10.28
N GLN A 290 -9.79 4.62 11.06
CA GLN A 290 -11.18 4.59 10.60
C GLN A 290 -11.84 5.94 10.81
N SER A 291 -12.80 6.29 9.95
CA SER A 291 -13.57 7.52 10.13
C SER A 291 -14.62 7.39 11.23
N ASN A 292 -14.77 8.44 12.02
CA ASN A 292 -15.89 8.64 12.93
C ASN A 292 -17.10 9.33 12.27
N TYR A 293 -16.96 9.73 11.00
CA TYR A 293 -17.92 10.56 10.27
C TYR A 293 -18.35 9.89 8.95
N PRO A 294 -19.52 10.26 8.42
CA PRO A 294 -20.05 9.74 7.16
C PRO A 294 -19.33 10.37 5.94
N ASP A 295 -18.13 9.90 5.63
CA ASP A 295 -17.19 10.58 4.72
C ASP A 295 -17.17 10.11 3.26
N GLY A 296 -18.29 9.65 2.72
CA GLY A 296 -18.33 9.21 1.33
C GLY A 296 -19.75 8.93 0.83
N PRO A 297 -19.92 8.58 -0.45
CA PRO A 297 -21.22 8.41 -1.11
C PRO A 297 -22.09 7.26 -0.54
N ARG A 298 -21.67 6.63 0.57
CA ARG A 298 -22.45 5.64 1.32
C ARG A 298 -22.47 5.89 2.83
N GLY A 299 -21.93 7.02 3.31
CA GLY A 299 -22.09 7.52 4.69
C GLY A 299 -21.78 6.55 5.84
N ARG A 300 -21.11 5.41 5.62
CA ARG A 300 -20.95 4.41 6.69
C ARG A 300 -19.88 4.87 7.68
N PRO A 301 -20.22 5.07 8.97
CA PRO A 301 -19.20 5.20 10.01
C PRO A 301 -18.29 3.97 10.01
N GLU A 302 -17.08 4.12 10.57
CA GLU A 302 -16.07 3.04 10.67
C GLU A 302 -15.42 2.63 9.34
N THR A 303 -15.62 3.41 8.28
CA THR A 303 -14.88 3.18 7.02
C THR A 303 -13.38 3.38 7.27
N VAL A 304 -12.57 2.36 6.97
CA VAL A 304 -11.11 2.46 7.04
C VAL A 304 -10.64 3.48 6.00
N ARG A 305 -10.06 4.58 6.48
CA ARG A 305 -9.56 5.67 5.65
C ARG A 305 -8.06 5.50 5.34
N LEU A 306 -7.31 4.94 6.27
CA LEU A 306 -5.86 4.74 6.14
C LEU A 306 -5.47 3.42 6.80
N ALA A 307 -4.70 2.58 6.10
CA ALA A 307 -4.23 1.31 6.62
C ALA A 307 -2.77 1.05 6.26
N VAL A 308 -1.97 0.65 7.24
CA VAL A 308 -0.52 0.43 7.09
C VAL A 308 -0.13 -0.95 7.59
N ASP A 309 0.73 -1.60 6.83
CA ASP A 309 1.32 -2.89 7.17
C ASP A 309 2.72 -2.69 7.77
N PRO A 310 2.90 -2.92 9.08
CA PRO A 310 4.23 -2.96 9.66
C PRO A 310 4.91 -4.28 9.26
N LEU A 311 6.03 -4.17 8.55
CA LEU A 311 6.86 -5.30 8.16
C LEU A 311 8.04 -5.40 9.12
N PHE A 312 8.25 -6.59 9.69
CA PHE A 312 9.35 -6.88 10.59
C PHE A 312 10.34 -7.83 9.95
N ARG A 313 11.60 -7.72 10.37
CA ARG A 313 12.67 -8.67 10.07
C ARG A 313 13.29 -9.15 11.38
N LEU A 314 14.00 -10.26 11.33
CA LEU A 314 14.90 -10.63 12.41
C LEU A 314 16.26 -9.97 12.19
N ASN A 315 16.89 -9.52 13.26
CA ASN A 315 18.28 -9.10 13.24
C ASN A 315 19.22 -10.29 13.49
N ALA A 316 20.54 -10.05 13.46
CA ALA A 316 21.55 -11.08 13.72
C ALA A 316 21.43 -11.73 15.11
N ARG A 317 20.77 -11.05 16.05
CA ARG A 317 20.49 -11.54 17.42
C ARG A 317 19.14 -12.24 17.55
N GLN A 318 18.45 -12.54 16.45
CA GLN A 318 17.14 -13.19 16.43
C GLN A 318 16.02 -12.35 17.09
N GLN A 319 16.19 -11.04 17.17
CA GLN A 319 15.21 -10.10 17.69
C GLN A 319 14.44 -9.43 16.55
N TRP A 320 13.17 -9.09 16.80
CA TRP A 320 12.34 -8.38 15.84
C TRP A 320 12.78 -6.92 15.70
N GLU A 321 12.97 -6.49 14.45
CA GLU A 321 13.20 -5.09 14.08
C GLU A 321 12.18 -4.68 13.03
N LEU A 322 11.61 -3.49 13.20
CA LEU A 322 10.68 -2.92 12.23
C LEU A 322 11.45 -2.56 10.97
N ALA A 323 11.18 -3.25 9.87
CA ALA A 323 11.87 -3.06 8.60
C ALA A 323 11.19 -1.99 7.73
N ALA A 324 9.87 -1.93 7.75
CA ALA A 324 9.09 -0.94 6.99
C ALA A 324 7.71 -0.68 7.59
N LEU A 325 7.18 0.51 7.34
CA LEU A 325 5.75 0.83 7.48
C LEU A 325 5.18 0.99 6.08
N TYR A 326 4.60 -0.08 5.55
CA TYR A 326 4.18 -0.13 4.17
C TYR A 326 2.74 0.38 4.02
N PRO A 327 2.48 1.49 3.32
CA PRO A 327 1.13 1.97 3.09
C PRO A 327 0.38 1.01 2.16
N THR A 328 -0.84 0.61 2.52
CA THR A 328 -1.70 -0.17 1.62
C THR A 328 -2.34 0.71 0.54
N SER A 329 -3.05 0.10 -0.43
CA SER A 329 -3.77 0.85 -1.46
C SER A 329 -4.80 1.86 -0.90
N LEU A 330 -5.38 1.59 0.27
CA LEU A 330 -6.24 2.55 0.97
C LEU A 330 -5.44 3.73 1.53
N ALA A 331 -4.22 3.48 2.02
CA ALA A 331 -3.31 4.53 2.48
C ALA A 331 -2.84 5.43 1.34
N SER A 332 -2.60 4.88 0.15
CA SER A 332 -2.14 5.66 -1.01
C SER A 332 -3.18 6.64 -1.56
N ILE A 333 -4.46 6.47 -1.24
CA ILE A 333 -5.53 7.41 -1.65
C ILE A 333 -5.51 8.66 -0.75
N VAL A 334 -5.11 8.51 0.51
CA VAL A 334 -5.24 9.53 1.56
C VAL A 334 -3.94 10.27 1.81
N MET A 335 -2.81 9.58 1.72
CA MET A 335 -1.53 10.23 1.54
C MET A 335 -1.56 10.78 0.13
N THR A 336 -1.74 12.09 -0.02
CA THR A 336 -2.00 12.86 -1.26
C THR A 336 -0.90 12.75 -2.33
N ASP A 337 -0.17 11.65 -2.36
CA ASP A 337 0.85 11.31 -3.33
C ASP A 337 0.16 10.80 -4.60
N ASP A 338 -0.35 11.77 -5.34
CA ASP A 338 -0.67 11.74 -6.77
C ASP A 338 0.44 11.13 -7.64
N TRP A 339 1.63 10.97 -7.06
CA TRP A 339 2.81 10.39 -7.66
C TRP A 339 2.88 8.88 -7.44
N PRO A 340 3.17 8.03 -8.44
CA PRO A 340 3.32 8.32 -9.87
C PRO A 340 2.01 8.14 -10.66
N HIS A 341 0.86 7.93 -10.01
CA HIS A 341 -0.43 7.72 -10.69
C HIS A 341 -0.71 8.79 -11.75
N GLN A 342 -0.61 10.08 -11.38
CA GLN A 342 -0.84 11.20 -12.30
C GLN A 342 0.14 11.30 -13.48
N MET A 343 1.33 10.71 -13.35
CA MET A 343 2.31 10.62 -14.44
C MET A 343 1.95 9.49 -15.38
N LEU A 344 1.63 8.35 -14.80
CA LEU A 344 1.43 7.14 -15.55
C LEU A 344 0.07 7.15 -16.25
N ASP A 345 -0.92 7.90 -15.73
CA ASP A 345 -2.16 8.27 -16.41
C ASP A 345 -1.94 8.97 -17.76
N LYS A 346 -0.69 9.41 -18.03
CA LYS A 346 -0.27 10.11 -19.23
C LYS A 346 0.82 9.41 -20.02
N LEU A 347 1.20 8.19 -19.62
CA LEU A 347 1.81 7.29 -20.61
C LEU A 347 0.81 7.19 -21.77
N PRO A 348 1.28 7.25 -23.04
CA PRO A 348 0.39 7.16 -24.18
C PRO A 348 -0.45 5.90 -23.98
N TYR A 349 -1.77 6.12 -23.90
CA TYR A 349 -2.74 5.05 -23.83
C TYR A 349 -2.39 4.07 -24.91
#